data_AF-A0A383WQ16-F1
#
_entry.id   AF-A0A383WQ16-F1
#
_cell.length_a   1.000
_cell.length_b   1.000
_cell.length_c   1.000
_cell.angle_alpha   90.00
_cell.angle_beta   90.00
_cell.angle_gamma   90.00
#
_symmetry.space_group_name_H-M   'P 1'
#
loop_
_entity.id
_entity.type
_entity.pdbx_description
1 polymer ?
#
loop_
_entity_poly.entity_id
_entity_poly.type
_entity_poly.pdbx_seq_one_letter_code
_entity_poly.pdbx_strand_id
1 'polypeptide(L)'
;MLPPVPSAYCHAPSSDVLLLLLLLLLLPSFISQEGRRMWSARRRLAGWGESIYDLLQQRYAAAGGVPEDDHSLAGCLMRITDKHGNKPKRGALVAEICDALTASETVPSSIMWTLYCIAVRPQLQQQLQHELAATGITSSTIAANSSSSTTCNGSGDTASLQDQGDLAPAGPETFSASGKSSAAAGVKQQAAAVSAEVLQQRRQRLLDAFAAAGPEVLKQLPLLQACLYEAMRLYPAGAPGAPRMVEQPTRVGPYLVPPGVIECSLALKPAAAAAAAAAAPAAVAACRMVEQPTRVGPYLVHPSVMFLGT
;
A
#
# COMPACT_ATOMS: atom_id res chain seq x y z
N MET A 1 10.00 -59.59 -20.30
CA MET A 1 10.51 -59.84 -18.92
C MET A 1 10.96 -58.51 -18.36
N LEU A 2 10.20 -57.95 -17.42
CA LEU A 2 10.53 -56.70 -16.71
C LEU A 2 11.23 -57.05 -15.39
N PRO A 3 12.24 -56.27 -14.96
CA PRO A 3 12.92 -56.52 -13.69
C PRO A 3 11.99 -56.27 -12.50
N PRO A 4 12.17 -56.98 -11.37
CA PRO A 4 11.35 -56.81 -10.19
C PRO A 4 11.55 -55.41 -9.58
N VAL A 5 10.44 -54.74 -9.26
CA VAL A 5 10.43 -53.47 -8.55
C VAL A 5 10.88 -53.73 -7.11
N PRO A 6 11.93 -53.06 -6.58
CA PRO A 6 12.36 -53.27 -5.21
C PRO A 6 11.29 -52.75 -4.24
N SER A 7 10.68 -53.69 -3.51
CA SER A 7 9.82 -53.45 -2.35
C SER A 7 10.71 -53.09 -1.16
N ALA A 8 11.07 -51.81 -1.01
CA ALA A 8 11.73 -51.30 0.18
C ALA A 8 11.74 -49.75 0.21
N TYR A 9 10.60 -49.14 0.51
CA TYR A 9 10.56 -47.76 1.02
C TYR A 9 9.56 -47.66 2.17
N CYS A 10 9.80 -48.43 3.22
CA CYS A 10 9.27 -48.15 4.54
C CYS A 10 10.39 -47.54 5.39
N HIS A 11 10.86 -46.35 5.02
CA HIS A 11 11.63 -45.55 5.97
C HIS A 11 10.65 -45.09 7.04
N ALA A 12 10.86 -45.53 8.28
CA ALA A 12 10.24 -44.91 9.43
C ALA A 12 10.44 -43.39 9.30
N PRO A 13 9.39 -42.57 9.49
CA PRO A 13 9.54 -41.12 9.42
C PRO A 13 10.67 -40.71 10.36
N SER A 14 11.61 -39.90 9.87
CA SER A 14 12.69 -39.38 10.71
C SER A 14 12.07 -38.74 11.94
N SER A 15 12.75 -38.86 13.09
CA SER A 15 12.32 -38.27 14.36
C SER A 15 11.92 -36.80 14.22
N ASP A 16 12.51 -36.08 13.27
CA ASP A 16 12.21 -34.68 12.97
C ASP A 16 10.83 -34.50 12.33
N VAL A 17 10.41 -35.40 11.43
CA VAL A 17 9.06 -35.35 10.83
C VAL A 17 8.01 -35.71 11.88
N LEU A 18 8.29 -36.67 12.76
CA LEU A 18 7.42 -36.97 13.89
C LEU A 18 7.39 -35.81 14.89
N LEU A 19 8.50 -35.12 15.15
CA LEU A 19 8.54 -33.93 16.02
C LEU A 19 7.77 -32.75 15.41
N LEU A 20 7.83 -32.58 14.09
CA LEU A 20 7.14 -31.51 13.37
C LEU A 20 5.64 -31.79 13.23
N LEU A 21 5.25 -33.05 13.01
CA LEU A 21 3.85 -33.50 13.11
C LEU A 21 3.35 -33.43 14.56
N LEU A 22 4.17 -33.77 15.54
CA LEU A 22 3.83 -33.64 16.96
C LEU A 22 3.73 -32.16 17.34
N LEU A 23 4.56 -31.26 16.82
CA LEU A 23 4.43 -29.80 16.99
C LEU A 23 3.17 -29.24 16.30
N LEU A 24 2.82 -29.73 15.11
CA LEU A 24 1.61 -29.35 14.37
C LEU A 24 0.33 -29.93 14.98
N LEU A 25 0.40 -31.12 15.60
CA LEU A 25 -0.73 -31.80 16.27
C LEU A 25 -0.84 -31.41 17.76
N LEU A 26 0.27 -31.03 18.41
CA LEU A 26 0.34 -30.34 19.71
C LEU A 26 0.15 -28.82 19.59
N LEU A 27 -0.25 -28.35 18.41
CA LEU A 27 -0.96 -27.08 18.24
C LEU A 27 -2.50 -27.26 18.27
N PRO A 28 -3.14 -28.00 19.23
CA PRO A 28 -4.57 -27.96 19.33
C PRO A 28 -4.97 -26.60 19.94
N SER A 29 -5.82 -25.89 19.19
CA SER A 29 -6.97 -25.15 19.72
C SER A 29 -6.76 -23.95 20.66
N PHE A 30 -5.54 -23.45 20.84
CA PHE A 30 -5.29 -22.05 21.20
C PHE A 30 -4.63 -21.40 19.99
N ILE A 31 -5.39 -20.99 18.98
CA ILE A 31 -5.86 -19.60 18.95
C ILE A 31 -5.12 -18.80 20.06
N SER A 32 -3.95 -18.26 19.73
CA SER A 32 -3.24 -17.33 20.62
C SER A 32 -4.23 -16.28 21.12
N GLN A 33 -3.95 -15.59 22.22
CA GLN A 33 -4.80 -14.45 22.61
C GLN A 33 -5.04 -13.50 21.41
N GLU A 34 -4.03 -13.39 20.55
CA GLU A 34 -4.09 -12.73 19.24
C GLU A 34 -5.04 -13.44 18.27
N GLY A 35 -5.00 -14.75 18.11
CA GLY A 35 -5.99 -15.50 17.33
C GLY A 35 -7.43 -15.27 17.80
N ARG A 36 -7.69 -15.16 19.12
CA ARG A 36 -9.06 -14.98 19.65
C ARG A 36 -9.52 -13.56 19.38
N ARG A 37 -8.61 -12.59 19.56
CA ARG A 37 -8.80 -11.19 19.16
C ARG A 37 -9.04 -11.11 17.65
N MET A 38 -8.25 -11.78 16.82
CA MET A 38 -8.41 -11.85 15.37
C MET A 38 -9.74 -12.48 14.97
N TRP A 39 -10.18 -13.54 15.64
CA TRP A 39 -11.48 -14.15 15.32
C TRP A 39 -12.64 -13.20 15.67
N SER A 40 -12.56 -12.49 16.80
CA SER A 40 -13.52 -11.43 17.12
C SER A 40 -13.49 -10.28 16.11
N ALA A 41 -12.30 -9.92 15.61
CA ALA A 41 -12.12 -8.86 14.62
C ALA A 41 -12.64 -9.30 13.24
N ARG A 42 -12.37 -10.55 12.83
CA ARG A 42 -12.91 -11.17 11.61
C ARG A 42 -14.43 -11.24 11.64
N ARG A 43 -15.03 -11.62 12.77
CA ARG A 43 -16.50 -11.59 12.91
C ARG A 43 -17.07 -10.17 12.85
N ARG A 44 -16.38 -9.19 13.45
CA ARG A 44 -16.75 -7.77 13.32
C ARG A 44 -16.64 -7.29 11.87
N LEU A 45 -15.57 -7.64 11.16
CA LEU A 45 -15.37 -7.32 9.76
C LEU A 45 -16.42 -7.97 8.85
N ALA A 46 -16.74 -9.25 9.08
CA ALA A 46 -17.84 -9.92 8.38
C ALA A 46 -19.19 -9.21 8.65
N GLY A 47 -19.42 -8.78 9.90
CA GLY A 47 -20.58 -7.96 10.24
C GLY A 47 -20.63 -6.61 9.54
N TRP A 48 -19.48 -6.02 9.19
CA TRP A 48 -19.43 -4.80 8.38
C TRP A 48 -19.89 -5.05 6.95
N GLY A 49 -19.47 -6.16 6.33
CA GLY A 49 -19.94 -6.55 4.99
C GLY A 49 -21.46 -6.68 4.94
N GLU A 50 -22.05 -7.35 5.94
CA GLU A 50 -23.50 -7.46 6.10
C GLU A 50 -24.18 -6.10 6.32
N SER A 51 -23.61 -5.25 7.17
CA SER A 51 -24.16 -3.91 7.45
C SER A 51 -24.14 -3.00 6.22
N ILE A 52 -23.06 -3.07 5.43
CA ILE A 52 -22.93 -2.33 4.17
C ILE A 52 -23.94 -2.85 3.16
N TYR A 53 -24.08 -4.16 3.03
CA TYR A 53 -25.09 -4.76 2.15
C TYR A 53 -26.51 -4.30 2.54
N ASP A 54 -26.87 -4.37 3.82
CA ASP A 54 -28.20 -3.96 4.29
C ASP A 54 -28.45 -2.46 4.05
N LEU A 55 -27.44 -1.61 4.25
CA LEU A 55 -27.52 -0.17 3.96
C LEU A 55 -27.74 0.09 2.47
N LEU A 56 -27.01 -0.62 1.59
CA LEU A 56 -27.18 -0.52 0.14
C LEU A 56 -28.58 -0.98 -0.29
N GLN A 57 -29.04 -2.11 0.26
CA GLN A 57 -30.37 -2.65 -0.02
C GLN A 57 -31.46 -1.66 0.40
N GLN A 58 -31.34 -1.05 1.58
CA GLN A 58 -32.27 -0.02 2.07
C GLN A 58 -32.27 1.21 1.17
N ARG A 59 -31.08 1.70 0.78
CA ARG A 59 -30.94 2.85 -0.13
C ARG A 59 -31.63 2.60 -1.47
N TYR A 60 -31.39 1.44 -2.08
CA TYR A 60 -31.99 1.11 -3.37
C TYR A 60 -33.49 0.80 -3.25
N ALA A 61 -33.94 0.18 -2.17
CA ALA A 61 -35.37 0.00 -1.91
C ALA A 61 -36.10 1.35 -1.79
N ALA A 62 -35.52 2.30 -1.07
CA ALA A 62 -36.07 3.65 -0.93
C ALA A 62 -36.10 4.43 -2.26
N ALA A 63 -35.16 4.16 -3.17
CA ALA A 63 -35.10 4.76 -4.50
C ALA A 63 -35.97 4.03 -5.55
N GLY A 64 -36.67 2.95 -5.18
CA GLY A 64 -37.47 2.15 -6.12
C GLY A 64 -36.64 1.21 -7.02
N GLY A 65 -35.36 1.01 -6.69
CA GLY A 65 -34.43 0.20 -7.47
C GLY A 65 -33.02 0.79 -7.47
N VAL A 66 -32.13 0.13 -8.22
CA VAL A 66 -30.80 0.69 -8.52
C VAL A 66 -30.96 1.64 -9.71
N PRO A 67 -30.59 2.92 -9.59
CA PRO A 67 -30.61 3.85 -10.72
C PRO A 67 -29.77 3.31 -11.89
N GLU A 68 -30.20 3.56 -13.13
CA GLU A 68 -29.48 3.09 -14.33
C GLU A 68 -28.10 3.76 -14.48
N ASP A 69 -27.98 4.99 -14.01
CA ASP A 69 -26.77 5.82 -14.02
C ASP A 69 -25.84 5.57 -12.81
N ASP A 70 -26.25 4.72 -11.85
CA ASP A 70 -25.38 4.36 -10.72
C ASP A 70 -24.32 3.34 -11.17
N HIS A 71 -23.16 3.83 -11.60
CA HIS A 71 -22.00 3.03 -11.98
C HIS A 71 -21.08 2.67 -10.81
N SER A 72 -21.52 2.89 -9.56
CA SER A 72 -20.75 2.43 -8.40
C SER A 72 -20.65 0.90 -8.38
N LEU A 73 -19.60 0.38 -7.75
CA LEU A 73 -19.44 -1.06 -7.56
C LEU A 73 -20.68 -1.69 -6.90
N ALA A 74 -21.27 -1.01 -5.92
CA ALA A 74 -22.50 -1.42 -5.25
C ALA A 74 -23.68 -1.53 -6.22
N GLY A 75 -23.91 -0.50 -7.04
CA GLY A 75 -24.98 -0.50 -8.04
C GLY A 75 -24.78 -1.63 -9.06
N CYS A 76 -23.54 -1.83 -9.51
CA CYS A 76 -23.18 -2.94 -10.38
C CYS A 76 -23.48 -4.29 -9.73
N LEU A 77 -22.99 -4.56 -8.52
CA LEU A 77 -23.22 -5.81 -7.79
C LEU A 77 -24.72 -6.11 -7.60
N MET A 78 -25.53 -5.09 -7.31
CA MET A 78 -26.98 -5.24 -7.11
C MET A 78 -27.77 -5.51 -8.40
N ARG A 79 -27.18 -5.22 -9.57
CA ARG A 79 -27.72 -5.51 -10.90
C ARG A 79 -27.23 -6.84 -11.48
N ILE A 80 -26.18 -7.46 -10.91
CA ILE A 80 -25.65 -8.73 -11.43
C ILE A 80 -26.76 -9.80 -11.40
N THR A 81 -26.88 -10.51 -12.51
CA THR A 81 -27.69 -11.72 -12.66
C THR A 81 -26.86 -12.80 -13.32
N ASP A 82 -27.19 -14.07 -13.04
CA ASP A 82 -26.61 -15.19 -13.75
C ASP A 82 -27.17 -15.31 -15.18
N LYS A 83 -26.68 -16.29 -15.95
CA LYS A 83 -27.14 -16.59 -17.32
C LYS A 83 -28.64 -16.93 -17.43
N HIS A 84 -29.32 -17.18 -16.31
CA HIS A 84 -30.73 -17.49 -16.22
C HIS A 84 -31.56 -16.32 -15.66
N GLY A 85 -30.93 -15.17 -15.38
CA GLY A 85 -31.59 -14.00 -14.81
C GLY A 85 -31.74 -14.05 -13.28
N ASN A 86 -31.19 -15.05 -12.59
CA ASN A 86 -31.29 -15.13 -11.13
C ASN A 86 -30.28 -14.19 -10.48
N LYS A 87 -30.67 -13.55 -9.38
CA LYS A 87 -29.76 -12.76 -8.54
C LYS A 87 -28.84 -13.65 -7.72
N PRO A 88 -27.57 -13.27 -7.50
CA PRO A 88 -26.70 -13.94 -6.54
C PRO A 88 -27.33 -13.97 -5.15
N LYS A 89 -27.06 -15.03 -4.38
CA LYS A 89 -27.50 -15.12 -2.99
C LYS A 89 -26.82 -14.02 -2.16
N ARG A 90 -27.50 -13.54 -1.11
CA ARG A 90 -26.98 -12.53 -0.16
C ARG A 90 -25.54 -12.80 0.26
N GLY A 91 -25.24 -14.02 0.70
CA GLY A 91 -23.89 -14.38 1.17
C GLY A 91 -22.80 -14.23 0.10
N ALA A 92 -23.13 -14.45 -1.19
CA ALA A 92 -22.19 -14.21 -2.27
C ALA A 92 -21.96 -12.72 -2.50
N LEU A 93 -23.01 -11.89 -2.50
CA LEU A 93 -22.87 -10.44 -2.62
C LEU A 93 -22.08 -9.83 -1.47
N VAL A 94 -22.33 -10.30 -0.24
CA VAL A 94 -21.57 -9.87 0.95
C VAL A 94 -20.10 -10.27 0.83
N ALA A 95 -19.80 -11.47 0.33
CA ALA A 95 -18.43 -11.90 0.08
C ALA A 95 -17.73 -10.97 -0.94
N GLU A 96 -18.37 -10.68 -2.08
CA GLU A 96 -17.83 -9.76 -3.09
C GLU A 96 -17.59 -8.34 -2.54
N ILE A 97 -18.50 -7.82 -1.70
CA ILE A 97 -18.32 -6.53 -1.02
C ILE A 97 -17.08 -6.60 -0.10
N CYS A 98 -16.93 -7.66 0.69
CA CYS A 98 -15.78 -7.84 1.57
C CYS A 98 -14.48 -7.96 0.79
N ASP A 99 -14.48 -8.71 -0.30
CA ASP A 99 -13.31 -8.90 -1.16
C ASP A 99 -12.88 -7.58 -1.80
N ALA A 100 -13.83 -6.78 -2.30
CA ALA A 100 -13.54 -5.46 -2.83
C ALA A 100 -12.95 -4.50 -1.78
N LEU A 101 -13.45 -4.54 -0.54
CA LEU A 101 -12.93 -3.72 0.55
C LEU A 101 -11.52 -4.17 0.97
N THR A 102 -11.27 -5.47 1.04
CA THR A 102 -9.95 -5.99 1.44
C THR A 102 -8.90 -5.83 0.35
N ALA A 103 -9.30 -5.84 -0.92
CA ALA A 103 -8.41 -5.55 -2.04
C ALA A 103 -7.84 -4.11 -2.00
N SER A 104 -8.48 -3.21 -1.24
CA SER A 104 -8.07 -1.81 -1.15
C SER A 104 -6.66 -1.61 -0.59
N GLU A 105 -6.13 -2.52 0.23
CA GLU A 105 -4.81 -2.43 0.87
C GLU A 105 -3.63 -2.35 -0.12
N THR A 106 -3.82 -2.86 -1.33
CA THR A 106 -2.80 -2.82 -2.38
C THR A 106 -2.50 -1.39 -2.88
N VAL A 107 -3.52 -0.53 -2.89
CA VAL A 107 -3.44 0.85 -3.37
C VAL A 107 -2.65 1.77 -2.42
N PRO A 108 -2.98 1.91 -1.12
CA PRO A 108 -2.24 2.76 -0.20
C PRO A 108 -0.81 2.28 -0.03
N SER A 109 -0.55 0.96 -0.05
CA SER A 109 0.80 0.40 -0.06
C SER A 109 1.61 0.90 -1.27
N SER A 110 1.04 0.78 -2.48
CA SER A 110 1.69 1.25 -3.71
C SER A 110 1.91 2.77 -3.72
N ILE A 111 0.93 3.55 -3.26
CA ILE A 111 1.04 5.01 -3.12
C ILE A 111 2.15 5.37 -2.12
N MET A 112 2.18 4.73 -0.96
CA MET A 112 3.19 4.98 0.07
C MET A 112 4.61 4.74 -0.47
N TRP A 113 4.85 3.61 -1.13
CA TRP A 113 6.15 3.31 -1.73
C TRP A 113 6.52 4.25 -2.86
N THR A 114 5.55 4.67 -3.67
CA THR A 114 5.75 5.68 -4.73
C THR A 114 6.18 7.01 -4.13
N LEU A 115 5.46 7.50 -3.13
CA LEU A 115 5.78 8.74 -2.43
C LEU A 115 7.14 8.67 -1.72
N TYR A 116 7.47 7.53 -1.11
CA TYR A 116 8.80 7.30 -0.54
C TYR A 116 9.91 7.40 -1.59
N CYS A 117 9.75 6.72 -2.73
CA CYS A 117 10.72 6.74 -3.84
C CYS A 117 10.92 8.14 -4.44
N ILE A 118 9.88 8.96 -4.44
CA ILE A 118 9.92 10.37 -4.85
C ILE A 118 10.57 11.24 -3.75
N ALA A 119 10.23 10.99 -2.49
CA ALA A 119 10.73 11.74 -1.33
C ALA A 119 12.27 11.72 -1.24
N VAL A 120 12.88 10.57 -1.53
CA VAL A 120 14.34 10.38 -1.45
C VAL A 120 15.10 10.89 -2.67
N ARG A 121 14.43 11.47 -3.68
CA ARG A 121 15.05 11.96 -4.93
C ARG A 121 14.59 13.38 -5.30
N PRO A 122 15.27 14.45 -4.81
CA PRO A 122 14.86 15.83 -5.04
C PRO A 122 14.75 16.22 -6.53
N GLN A 123 15.62 15.69 -7.40
CA GLN A 123 15.57 15.95 -8.84
C GLN A 123 14.27 15.43 -9.45
N LEU A 124 13.82 14.24 -9.01
CA LEU A 124 12.57 13.63 -9.47
C LEU A 124 11.36 14.46 -9.01
N GLN A 125 11.40 15.01 -7.80
CA GLN A 125 10.36 15.93 -7.32
C GLN A 125 10.25 17.17 -8.19
N GLN A 126 11.38 17.79 -8.56
CA GLN A 126 11.40 18.97 -9.42
C GLN A 126 10.82 18.64 -10.80
N GLN A 127 11.20 17.51 -11.39
CA GLN A 127 10.66 17.07 -12.68
C GLN A 127 9.14 16.82 -12.62
N LEU A 128 8.64 16.18 -11.56
CA LEU A 128 7.21 15.98 -11.34
C LEU A 128 6.45 17.30 -11.14
N GLN A 129 7.06 18.28 -10.46
CA GLN A 129 6.47 19.61 -10.31
C GLN A 129 6.34 20.32 -11.67
N HIS A 130 7.35 20.20 -12.53
CA HIS A 130 7.28 20.73 -13.90
C HIS A 130 6.21 20.03 -14.73
N GLU A 131 6.11 18.70 -14.65
CA GLU A 131 5.08 17.91 -15.33
C GLU A 131 3.66 18.30 -14.87
N LEU A 132 3.44 18.42 -13.56
CA LEU A 132 2.16 18.87 -12.98
C LEU A 132 1.82 20.32 -13.32
N ALA A 133 2.82 21.19 -13.48
CA ALA A 133 2.60 22.57 -13.92
C ALA A 133 2.16 22.64 -15.39
N ALA A 134 2.70 21.76 -16.24
CA ALA A 134 2.36 21.69 -17.65
C ALA A 134 0.90 21.29 -17.92
N THR A 135 0.27 20.54 -16.99
CA THR A 135 -1.16 20.19 -17.08
C THR A 135 -2.11 21.30 -16.62
N GLY A 136 -1.57 22.39 -16.05
CA GLY A 136 -2.36 23.51 -15.53
C GLY A 136 -2.99 23.28 -14.15
N ILE A 137 -2.88 22.07 -13.59
CA ILE A 137 -3.48 21.71 -12.29
C ILE A 137 -2.85 22.53 -11.14
N THR A 138 -1.52 22.73 -11.17
CA THR A 138 -0.82 23.42 -10.08
C THR A 138 -0.68 24.93 -10.31
N SER A 139 -0.78 25.40 -11.56
CA SER A 139 -0.55 26.80 -11.94
C SER A 139 -1.64 27.75 -11.41
N SER A 140 -2.88 27.27 -11.25
CA SER A 140 -3.98 28.02 -10.63
C SER A 140 -3.74 28.32 -9.14
N THR A 141 -2.94 27.50 -8.45
CA THR A 141 -2.78 27.60 -6.98
C THR A 141 -1.70 28.59 -6.55
N ILE A 142 -0.67 28.81 -7.39
CA ILE A 142 0.48 29.68 -7.03
C ILE A 142 0.17 31.16 -7.28
N ALA A 143 -0.54 31.48 -8.37
CA ALA A 143 -0.82 32.88 -8.75
C ALA A 143 -1.71 33.64 -7.73
N ALA A 144 -2.54 32.94 -6.95
CA ALA A 144 -3.43 33.56 -5.96
C ALA A 144 -2.74 33.92 -4.64
N ASN A 145 -1.54 33.40 -4.36
CA ASN A 145 -0.82 33.68 -3.11
C ASN A 145 0.24 34.78 -3.27
N SER A 146 0.66 35.10 -4.49
CA SER A 146 1.58 36.21 -4.77
C SER A 146 0.89 37.59 -4.72
N SER A 147 -0.45 37.63 -4.75
CA SER A 147 -1.24 38.88 -4.76
C SER A 147 -1.79 39.31 -3.39
N SER A 148 -1.58 38.52 -2.32
CA SER A 148 -1.96 38.89 -0.95
C SER A 148 -0.80 39.43 -0.09
N SER A 149 0.39 39.61 -0.66
CA SER A 149 1.52 40.31 -0.07
C SER A 149 1.46 41.82 -0.40
N THR A 150 0.46 42.52 0.12
CA THR A 150 0.31 43.97 -0.05
C THR A 150 0.53 44.68 1.29
N THR A 151 1.71 45.31 1.41
CA THR A 151 2.08 46.44 2.28
C THR A 151 1.84 46.34 3.80
N CYS A 152 2.90 46.05 4.54
CA CYS A 152 3.20 46.76 5.79
C CYS A 152 4.43 47.65 5.58
N ASN A 153 4.20 48.90 5.17
CA ASN A 153 5.20 49.96 5.25
C ASN A 153 5.41 50.30 6.73
N GLY A 154 6.49 49.80 7.31
CA GLY A 154 7.03 50.26 8.58
C GLY A 154 8.27 51.10 8.33
N SER A 155 8.07 52.40 8.14
CA SER A 155 9.12 53.41 8.23
C SER A 155 9.71 53.37 9.65
N GLY A 156 10.99 53.08 9.77
CA GLY A 156 11.68 52.97 11.05
C GLY A 156 13.14 53.40 10.89
N ASP A 157 13.38 54.62 11.35
CA ASP A 157 14.60 55.41 11.24
C ASP A 157 15.90 54.73 11.64
N THR A 158 16.95 55.20 10.97
CA THR A 158 18.37 55.07 11.28
C THR A 158 18.71 55.61 12.68
N ALA A 159 19.38 54.82 13.51
CA ALA A 159 20.24 55.35 14.57
C ALA A 159 21.40 54.38 14.88
N SER A 160 22.59 54.83 14.51
CA SER A 160 23.89 54.31 14.92
C SER A 160 24.12 54.54 16.42
N LEU A 161 24.76 53.59 17.13
CA LEU A 161 25.57 53.92 18.31
C LEU A 161 26.58 52.81 18.61
N GLN A 162 27.80 53.28 18.84
CA GLN A 162 29.05 52.59 19.09
C GLN A 162 29.21 52.16 20.55
N ASP A 163 29.91 51.04 20.74
CA ASP A 163 31.12 50.84 21.56
C ASP A 163 31.10 50.86 23.11
N GLN A 164 31.95 49.96 23.66
CA GLN A 164 32.51 49.83 25.02
C GLN A 164 31.54 49.65 26.22
N GLY A 165 31.78 48.83 27.24
CA GLY A 165 32.91 48.02 27.71
C GLY A 165 32.61 47.57 29.16
N ASP A 166 33.48 46.70 29.68
CA ASP A 166 33.70 46.35 31.09
C ASP A 166 33.02 45.15 31.80
N LEU A 167 33.93 44.41 32.44
CA LEU A 167 33.84 43.24 33.30
C LEU A 167 33.49 43.61 34.75
N ALA A 168 32.66 42.79 35.42
CA ALA A 168 32.96 42.16 36.73
C ALA A 168 31.72 41.49 37.36
N PRO A 169 31.88 40.53 38.29
CA PRO A 169 30.90 39.48 38.57
C PRO A 169 30.20 39.56 39.95
N ALA A 170 29.19 38.69 40.08
CA ALA A 170 28.65 38.07 41.30
C ALA A 170 27.50 38.76 42.06
N GLY A 171 26.36 38.06 42.05
CA GLY A 171 25.30 38.12 43.06
C GLY A 171 24.34 36.92 42.87
N PRO A 172 24.09 36.06 43.89
CA PRO A 172 23.14 34.97 43.77
C PRO A 172 21.73 35.49 44.11
N GLU A 173 21.06 36.06 43.11
CA GLU A 173 19.64 36.44 43.24
C GLU A 173 18.79 35.20 42.93
N THR A 174 18.18 34.67 43.98
CA THR A 174 17.10 33.67 43.95
C THR A 174 15.90 34.23 43.19
N PHE A 175 15.81 33.96 41.89
CA PHE A 175 14.64 34.31 41.09
C PHE A 175 13.60 33.18 41.11
N SER A 176 12.45 33.49 41.72
CA SER A 176 11.27 32.65 41.77
C SER A 176 10.69 32.47 40.36
N ALA A 177 10.88 31.29 39.78
CA ALA A 177 10.35 30.91 38.47
C ALA A 177 8.87 30.49 38.60
N SER A 178 7.95 31.46 38.68
CA SER A 178 6.52 31.19 38.51
C SER A 178 5.85 32.31 37.72
N GLY A 179 6.05 32.25 36.40
CA GLY A 179 5.45 33.19 35.44
C GLY A 179 5.64 32.73 34.01
N LYS A 180 5.44 31.43 33.72
CA LYS A 180 5.39 30.94 32.33
C LYS A 180 4.09 31.43 31.69
N SER A 181 4.19 32.60 31.07
CA SER A 181 3.24 33.28 30.21
C SER A 181 2.38 32.31 29.36
N SER A 182 1.09 32.25 29.72
CA SER A 182 0.01 31.59 28.95
C SER A 182 -0.10 32.13 27.51
N ALA A 183 0.38 33.35 27.25
CA ALA A 183 0.30 33.98 25.92
C ALA A 183 1.19 33.30 24.86
N ALA A 184 2.34 32.72 25.24
CA ALA A 184 3.23 32.05 24.29
C ALA A 184 2.68 30.69 23.79
N ALA A 185 1.83 30.03 24.59
CA ALA A 185 1.13 28.82 24.18
C ALA A 185 0.00 29.15 23.17
N GLY A 186 -0.70 30.27 23.38
CA GLY A 186 -1.75 30.75 22.47
C GLY A 186 -1.24 31.05 21.06
N VAL A 187 -0.07 31.70 20.94
CA VAL A 187 0.51 32.04 19.62
C VAL A 187 0.93 30.80 18.83
N LYS A 188 1.51 29.78 19.47
CA LYS A 188 1.88 28.52 18.79
C LYS A 188 0.64 27.74 18.34
N GLN A 189 -0.40 27.72 19.14
CA GLN A 189 -1.65 27.02 18.81
C GLN A 189 -2.40 27.72 17.68
N GLN A 190 -2.38 29.05 17.65
CA GLN A 190 -2.99 29.84 16.59
C GLN A 190 -2.21 29.73 15.27
N ALA A 191 -0.87 29.73 15.30
CA ALA A 191 -0.04 29.48 14.11
C ALA A 191 -0.26 28.07 13.53
N ALA A 192 -0.38 27.05 14.38
CA ALA A 192 -0.68 25.69 13.94
C ALA A 192 -2.08 25.57 13.30
N ALA A 193 -3.09 26.22 13.87
CA ALA A 193 -4.45 26.24 13.31
C ALA A 193 -4.49 26.91 11.93
N VAL A 194 -3.84 28.07 11.77
CA VAL A 194 -3.73 28.76 10.48
C VAL A 194 -3.01 27.88 9.45
N SER A 195 -1.96 27.15 9.85
CA SER A 195 -1.26 26.24 8.94
C SER A 195 -2.13 25.05 8.47
N ALA A 196 -2.97 24.51 9.35
CA ALA A 196 -3.88 23.41 9.02
C ALA A 196 -4.98 23.86 8.05
N GLU A 197 -5.56 25.03 8.30
CA GLU A 197 -6.59 25.62 7.43
C GLU A 197 -6.04 25.91 6.02
N VAL A 198 -4.84 26.50 5.93
CA VAL A 198 -4.17 26.75 4.64
C VAL A 198 -3.90 25.45 3.88
N LEU A 199 -3.46 24.39 4.57
CA LEU A 199 -3.27 23.07 3.96
C LEU A 199 -4.58 22.46 3.48
N GLN A 200 -5.66 22.58 4.25
CA GLN A 200 -6.99 22.09 3.88
C GLN A 200 -7.54 22.85 2.68
N GLN A 201 -7.39 24.18 2.64
CA GLN A 201 -7.79 25.01 1.50
C GLN A 201 -6.99 24.66 0.25
N ARG A 202 -5.66 24.47 0.37
CA ARG A 202 -4.79 24.04 -0.74
C ARG A 202 -5.19 22.67 -1.27
N ARG A 203 -5.50 21.72 -0.38
CA ARG A 203 -6.01 20.40 -0.73
C ARG A 203 -7.32 20.53 -1.52
N GLN A 204 -8.27 21.33 -1.05
CA GLN A 204 -9.56 21.50 -1.72
C GLN A 204 -9.39 22.08 -3.12
N ARG A 205 -8.58 23.14 -3.28
CA ARG A 205 -8.31 23.74 -4.61
C ARG A 205 -7.71 22.73 -5.60
N LEU A 206 -6.80 21.87 -5.13
CA LEU A 206 -6.26 20.80 -5.96
C LEU A 206 -7.33 19.79 -6.36
N LEU A 207 -8.20 19.38 -5.44
CA LEU A 207 -9.32 18.47 -5.74
C LEU A 207 -10.27 19.09 -6.76
N ASP A 208 -10.60 20.37 -6.62
CA ASP A 208 -11.48 21.09 -7.56
C ASP A 208 -10.82 21.21 -8.93
N ALA A 209 -9.52 21.51 -9.00
CA ALA A 209 -8.75 21.56 -10.24
C ALA A 209 -8.68 20.20 -10.93
N PHE A 210 -8.47 19.12 -10.17
CA PHE A 210 -8.51 17.75 -10.69
C PHE A 210 -9.90 17.37 -11.19
N ALA A 211 -10.95 17.72 -10.45
CA ALA A 211 -12.33 17.47 -10.86
C ALA A 211 -12.69 18.21 -12.16
N ALA A 212 -12.23 19.46 -12.31
CA ALA A 212 -12.42 20.26 -13.51
C ALA A 212 -11.62 19.73 -14.72
N ALA A 213 -10.37 19.29 -14.50
CA ALA A 213 -9.53 18.73 -15.56
C ALA A 213 -10.01 17.35 -16.04
N GLY A 214 -10.70 16.60 -15.17
CA GLY A 214 -11.19 15.25 -15.45
C GLY A 214 -10.08 14.19 -15.41
N PRO A 215 -10.45 12.90 -15.50
CA PRO A 215 -9.51 11.78 -15.35
C PRO A 215 -8.51 11.68 -16.52
N GLU A 216 -8.83 12.26 -17.67
CA GLU A 216 -7.99 12.23 -18.87
C GLU A 216 -6.64 12.92 -18.66
N VAL A 217 -6.57 13.87 -17.72
CA VAL A 217 -5.32 14.56 -17.37
C VAL A 217 -4.25 13.60 -16.82
N LEU A 218 -4.65 12.47 -16.24
CA LEU A 218 -3.71 11.46 -15.73
C LEU A 218 -2.88 10.83 -16.85
N LYS A 219 -3.40 10.80 -18.09
CA LYS A 219 -2.65 10.33 -19.27
C LYS A 219 -1.51 11.28 -19.66
N GLN A 220 -1.55 12.52 -19.18
CA GLN A 220 -0.53 13.54 -19.44
C GLN A 220 0.58 13.55 -18.38
N LEU A 221 0.58 12.61 -17.44
CA LEU A 221 1.57 12.50 -16.36
C LEU A 221 2.45 11.23 -16.50
N PRO A 222 3.18 11.05 -17.62
CA PRO A 222 3.97 9.85 -17.86
C PRO A 222 5.08 9.63 -16.84
N LEU A 223 5.70 10.67 -16.29
CA LEU A 223 6.73 10.54 -15.27
C LEU A 223 6.14 10.08 -13.94
N LEU A 224 4.99 10.62 -13.52
CA LEU A 224 4.28 10.13 -12.34
C LEU A 224 3.90 8.64 -12.50
N GLN A 225 3.40 8.27 -13.68
CA GLN A 225 3.07 6.88 -13.99
C GLN A 225 4.31 5.97 -13.95
N ALA A 226 5.44 6.43 -14.48
CA ALA A 226 6.72 5.72 -14.40
C ALA A 226 7.19 5.53 -12.94
N CYS A 227 7.03 6.55 -12.09
CA CYS A 227 7.35 6.45 -10.66
C CYS A 227 6.50 5.38 -9.97
N LEU A 228 5.19 5.35 -10.27
CA LEU A 228 4.28 4.33 -9.74
C LEU A 228 4.68 2.92 -10.19
N TYR A 229 4.98 2.73 -11.48
CA TYR A 229 5.42 1.43 -11.99
C TYR A 229 6.76 0.99 -11.40
N GLU A 230 7.71 1.91 -11.23
CA GLU A 230 8.99 1.59 -10.61
C GLU A 230 8.82 1.22 -9.14
N ALA A 231 7.94 1.92 -8.41
CA ALA A 231 7.59 1.56 -7.04
C ALA A 231 6.94 0.17 -6.96
N MET A 232 6.02 -0.17 -7.85
CA MET A 232 5.43 -1.52 -7.90
C MET A 232 6.42 -2.60 -8.36
N ARG A 233 7.45 -2.24 -9.14
CA ARG A 233 8.55 -3.15 -9.51
C ARG A 233 9.44 -3.46 -8.31
N LEU A 234 9.75 -2.46 -7.50
CA LEU A 234 10.61 -2.59 -6.31
C LEU A 234 9.86 -3.16 -5.09
N TYR A 235 8.61 -2.74 -4.91
CA TYR A 235 7.77 -3.03 -3.74
C TYR A 235 6.37 -3.49 -4.18
N PRO A 236 6.25 -4.66 -4.83
CA PRO A 236 4.95 -5.17 -5.24
C PRO A 236 4.08 -5.49 -4.02
N ALA A 237 2.94 -4.83 -3.87
CA ALA A 237 2.02 -5.05 -2.75
C ALA A 237 1.48 -6.49 -2.66
N GLY A 238 1.51 -7.24 -3.78
CA GLY A 238 1.13 -8.64 -3.88
C GLY A 238 2.30 -9.59 -4.21
N ALA A 239 3.49 -9.35 -3.65
CA ALA A 239 4.73 -10.09 -3.97
C ALA A 239 4.62 -11.64 -4.07
N PRO A 240 3.90 -12.36 -3.20
CA PRO A 240 3.76 -13.82 -3.34
C PRO A 240 2.75 -14.25 -4.43
N GLY A 241 2.07 -13.30 -5.09
CA GLY A 241 0.95 -13.55 -5.98
C GLY A 241 -0.27 -14.10 -5.23
N ALA A 242 -1.34 -14.36 -5.98
CA ALA A 242 -2.43 -15.18 -5.49
C ALA A 242 -2.03 -16.66 -5.67
N PRO A 243 -2.00 -17.48 -4.60
CA PRO A 243 -1.66 -18.89 -4.72
C PRO A 243 -2.66 -19.58 -5.65
N ARG A 244 -2.15 -20.46 -6.52
CA ARG A 244 -2.96 -21.29 -7.40
C ARG A 244 -2.73 -22.75 -7.06
N MET A 245 -3.79 -23.55 -7.08
CA MET A 245 -3.65 -25.00 -6.97
C MET A 245 -3.61 -25.60 -8.38
N VAL A 246 -2.61 -26.42 -8.64
CA VAL A 246 -2.49 -27.15 -9.90
C VAL A 246 -3.55 -28.25 -9.91
N GLU A 247 -4.58 -28.14 -10.76
CA GLU A 247 -5.67 -29.13 -10.81
C GLU A 247 -5.32 -30.34 -11.69
N GLN A 248 -4.38 -30.17 -12.62
CA GLN A 248 -3.97 -31.20 -13.58
C GLN A 248 -2.45 -31.15 -13.78
N PRO A 249 -1.78 -32.29 -14.11
CA PRO A 249 -0.35 -32.29 -14.36
C PRO A 249 0.06 -31.21 -15.36
N THR A 250 0.83 -30.22 -14.89
CA THR A 250 1.15 -29.01 -15.66
C THR A 250 2.63 -28.96 -15.97
N ARG A 251 2.97 -28.79 -17.25
CA ARG A 251 4.38 -28.71 -17.67
C ARG A 251 4.89 -27.27 -17.49
N VAL A 252 5.93 -27.10 -16.68
CA VAL A 252 6.60 -25.81 -16.45
C VAL A 252 8.06 -25.94 -16.90
N GLY A 253 8.36 -25.44 -18.10
CA GLY A 253 9.67 -25.65 -18.73
C GLY A 253 9.95 -27.15 -18.95
N PRO A 254 11.09 -27.70 -18.46
CA PRO A 254 11.39 -29.12 -18.57
C PRO A 254 10.67 -29.98 -17.51
N TYR A 255 10.01 -29.36 -16.52
CA TYR A 255 9.43 -30.06 -15.37
C TYR A 255 7.94 -30.35 -15.55
N LEU A 256 7.46 -31.41 -14.91
CA LEU A 256 6.04 -31.74 -14.78
C LEU A 256 5.62 -31.55 -13.33
N VAL A 257 4.72 -30.59 -13.09
CA VAL A 257 4.16 -30.28 -11.78
C VAL A 257 2.90 -31.13 -11.59
N PRO A 258 2.83 -32.00 -10.58
CA PRO A 258 1.65 -32.85 -10.36
C PRO A 258 0.45 -32.04 -9.85
N PRO A 259 -0.78 -32.58 -10.00
CA PRO A 259 -1.97 -31.99 -9.41
C PRO A 259 -1.87 -31.97 -7.88
N GLY A 260 -2.51 -30.97 -7.25
CA GLY A 260 -2.51 -30.73 -5.81
C GLY A 260 -1.38 -29.81 -5.30
N VAL A 261 -0.41 -29.46 -6.15
CA VAL A 261 0.66 -28.52 -5.77
C VAL A 261 0.12 -27.09 -5.75
N ILE A 262 0.43 -26.34 -4.69
CA ILE A 262 0.17 -24.90 -4.62
C ILE A 262 1.33 -24.18 -5.30
N GLU A 263 1.05 -23.62 -6.47
CA GLU A 263 1.93 -22.69 -7.15
C GLU A 263 1.77 -21.29 -6.54
N CYS A 264 2.80 -20.84 -5.83
CA CYS A 264 2.99 -19.42 -5.55
C CYS A 264 3.84 -18.86 -6.67
N SER A 265 3.23 -18.16 -7.61
CA SER A 265 3.98 -17.46 -8.65
C SER A 265 4.74 -16.30 -7.99
N LEU A 266 5.95 -16.58 -7.50
CA LEU A 266 6.92 -15.53 -7.22
C LEU A 266 7.19 -14.85 -8.56
N ALA A 267 6.73 -13.62 -8.70
CA ALA A 267 6.95 -12.80 -9.89
C ALA A 267 8.44 -12.41 -9.99
N LEU A 268 9.32 -13.39 -10.17
CA LEU A 268 10.69 -13.20 -10.61
C LEU A 268 10.62 -12.86 -12.09
N LYS A 269 10.34 -11.58 -12.40
CA LYS A 269 10.52 -11.07 -13.76
C LYS A 269 11.98 -11.31 -14.12
N PRO A 270 12.31 -12.11 -15.15
CA PRO A 270 13.70 -12.33 -15.51
C PRO A 270 14.33 -10.98 -15.86
N ALA A 271 15.43 -10.64 -15.19
CA ALA A 271 16.12 -9.34 -15.32
C ALA A 271 16.44 -8.98 -16.79
N ALA A 272 16.58 -9.97 -17.66
CA ALA A 272 16.83 -9.80 -19.09
C ALA A 272 15.69 -9.09 -19.87
N ALA A 273 14.43 -9.20 -19.44
CA ALA A 273 13.31 -8.56 -20.13
C ALA A 273 13.09 -7.09 -19.70
N ALA A 274 13.64 -6.67 -18.56
CA ALA A 274 13.60 -5.28 -18.11
C ALA A 274 14.69 -4.41 -18.77
N ALA A 275 15.80 -5.02 -19.20
CA ALA A 275 16.89 -4.31 -19.87
C ALA A 275 16.54 -3.79 -21.27
N ALA A 276 15.55 -4.37 -21.96
CA ALA A 276 15.13 -3.93 -23.29
C ALA A 276 14.28 -2.64 -23.29
N ALA A 277 13.75 -2.22 -22.13
CA ALA A 277 12.93 -1.01 -21.99
C ALA A 277 13.66 0.18 -21.32
N ALA A 278 14.92 0.01 -20.89
CA ALA A 278 15.68 1.03 -20.17
C ALA A 278 17.11 1.14 -20.71
N ALA A 279 17.28 1.82 -21.83
CA ALA A 279 18.59 2.29 -22.29
C ALA A 279 18.90 3.67 -21.68
N ALA A 280 19.42 3.69 -20.45
CA ALA A 280 20.21 4.78 -19.85
C ALA A 280 21.09 4.19 -18.72
N PRO A 281 22.30 4.72 -18.44
CA PRO A 281 23.39 3.90 -17.92
C PRO A 281 23.42 3.74 -16.39
N ALA A 282 23.69 2.49 -16.00
CA ALA A 282 24.45 1.95 -14.85
C ALA A 282 24.38 2.65 -13.47
N ALA A 283 23.91 1.90 -12.47
CA ALA A 283 24.74 1.24 -11.44
C ALA A 283 23.86 0.82 -10.25
N VAL A 284 24.14 -0.35 -9.65
CA VAL A 284 24.13 -0.64 -8.20
C VAL A 284 23.94 -2.15 -7.96
N ALA A 285 25.05 -2.74 -7.52
CA ALA A 285 25.29 -3.78 -6.52
C ALA A 285 24.33 -4.98 -6.36
N ALA A 286 24.96 -6.16 -6.40
CA ALA A 286 24.42 -7.49 -6.23
C ALA A 286 23.92 -7.80 -4.81
N CYS A 287 22.75 -8.41 -4.73
CA CYS A 287 22.32 -9.22 -3.58
C CYS A 287 22.53 -10.70 -3.93
N ARG A 288 23.41 -11.37 -3.19
CA ARG A 288 23.75 -12.79 -3.37
C ARG A 288 22.69 -13.63 -2.67
N MET A 289 21.83 -14.31 -3.44
CA MET A 289 20.89 -15.31 -2.93
C MET A 289 21.55 -16.69 -2.88
N VAL A 290 21.16 -17.50 -1.91
CA VAL A 290 21.67 -18.85 -1.65
C VAL A 290 21.43 -19.75 -2.87
N GLU A 291 22.52 -20.27 -3.46
CA GLU A 291 22.53 -21.00 -4.74
C GLU A 291 22.41 -22.53 -4.60
N GLN A 292 22.25 -23.08 -3.39
CA GLN A 292 22.31 -24.54 -3.24
C GLN A 292 20.92 -25.19 -3.27
N PRO A 293 20.67 -26.12 -4.21
CA PRO A 293 19.43 -26.90 -4.24
C PRO A 293 19.38 -27.87 -3.06
N THR A 294 18.26 -27.91 -2.37
CA THR A 294 18.05 -28.85 -1.25
C THR A 294 17.38 -30.11 -1.79
N ARG A 295 17.95 -31.27 -1.44
CA ARG A 295 17.41 -32.56 -1.87
C ARG A 295 16.28 -32.97 -0.92
N VAL A 296 15.07 -33.15 -1.45
CA VAL A 296 13.92 -33.69 -0.71
C VAL A 296 13.45 -34.94 -1.44
N GLY A 297 13.84 -36.11 -0.91
CA GLY A 297 13.57 -37.39 -1.55
C GLY A 297 14.30 -37.54 -2.91
N PRO A 298 13.67 -38.11 -3.96
CA PRO A 298 14.30 -38.24 -5.28
C PRO A 298 14.36 -36.92 -6.06
N TYR A 299 13.80 -35.83 -5.52
CA TYR A 299 13.67 -34.56 -6.22
C TYR A 299 14.71 -33.53 -5.72
N LEU A 300 15.29 -32.79 -6.68
CA LEU A 300 16.12 -31.62 -6.43
C LEU A 300 15.21 -30.40 -6.38
N VAL A 301 15.14 -29.72 -5.23
CA VAL A 301 14.27 -28.56 -5.04
C VAL A 301 15.12 -27.29 -5.11
N HIS A 302 14.80 -26.43 -6.08
CA HIS A 302 15.41 -25.11 -6.23
C HIS A 302 14.83 -24.14 -5.18
N PRO A 303 15.60 -23.18 -4.65
CA PRO A 303 15.15 -22.19 -3.65
C PRO A 303 13.96 -21.30 -4.05
N SER A 304 13.42 -21.44 -5.27
CA SER A 304 12.29 -20.67 -5.80
C SER A 304 10.92 -21.34 -5.58
N VAL A 305 10.89 -22.57 -5.03
CA VAL A 305 9.65 -23.32 -4.79
C VAL A 305 9.51 -23.56 -3.29
N MET A 306 8.72 -22.73 -2.60
CA MET A 306 8.29 -23.04 -1.24
C MET A 306 7.13 -24.03 -1.31
N PHE A 307 7.34 -25.22 -0.74
CA PHE A 307 6.24 -26.13 -0.42
C PHE A 307 5.67 -25.75 0.95
N LEU A 308 4.43 -25.28 0.99
CA LEU A 308 3.59 -25.45 2.17
C LEU A 308 2.88 -26.80 2.01
N GLY A 309 3.48 -27.85 2.58
CA GLY A 309 2.83 -29.15 2.68
C GLY A 309 1.66 -29.08 3.67
N THR A 310 0.49 -29.53 3.25
CA THR A 310 -0.59 -29.97 4.13
C THR A 310 -0.43 -31.44 4.44
#